data_AF-A0A5C3QT71-F1
#
_entry.id   AF-A0A5C3QT71-F1
#
_cell.length_a   1.000
_cell.length_b   1.000
_cell.length_c   1.000
_cell.angle_alpha   90.00
_cell.angle_beta   90.00
_cell.angle_gamma   90.00
#
_symmetry.space_group_name_H-M   'P 1'
#
loop_
_entity.id
_entity.type
_entity.pdbx_description
1 polymer ?
#
loop_
_entity_poly.entity_id
_entity_poly.type
_entity_poly.pdbx_seq_one_letter_code
_entity_poly.pdbx_strand_id
1 'polypeptide(L)'
;MVDGLLIDKRVFHVGDQSFLKKWTAQTKFEGLHMNAMDLIVLGPEDLVKKANTLLSSGEFERRREAVEWVLCAWILRGYIEGGFSGRPQLTAEALGNTLKVLEWGRTNLTEIHEGSLFNATSVWPVRAMYLEAYMSCYAASRGRPESVNFPLDLLLKESGQLIREVKAAYPDWTPGSPDLTTPSVIHSFAQALSMQGYYYAQLGEIAPDKSSSQNNFLLASQSYKRAARVYNPDDEEHSWFLHCALSNGAHSGRMTYEAALIILEEIRVSVPKMLRIWANTPLSQGGRDGVLSKAMAMESRLAEKIGKGVISKDGVLSIRDFDT
;
A
#
# COMPACT_ATOMS: atom_id res chain seq x y z
N MET A 1 8.56 -10.68 14.02
CA MET A 1 7.71 -9.47 14.20
C MET A 1 7.62 -8.67 12.90
N VAL A 2 8.73 -8.35 12.25
CA VAL A 2 8.74 -7.61 10.98
C VAL A 2 7.99 -8.34 9.87
N ASP A 3 8.21 -9.64 9.67
CA ASP A 3 7.51 -10.39 8.61
C ASP A 3 5.99 -10.33 8.73
N GLY A 4 5.48 -10.49 9.97
CA GLY A 4 4.06 -10.35 10.25
C GLY A 4 3.56 -8.93 9.97
N LEU A 5 4.31 -7.90 10.38
CA LEU A 5 3.98 -6.49 10.13
C LEU A 5 3.94 -6.15 8.63
N LEU A 6 4.91 -6.68 7.86
CA LEU A 6 5.03 -6.48 6.42
C LEU A 6 3.87 -7.12 5.65
N ILE A 7 3.28 -8.18 6.19
CA ILE A 7 2.13 -8.88 5.60
C ILE A 7 0.81 -8.24 6.05
N ASP A 8 0.67 -8.01 7.36
CA ASP A 8 -0.57 -7.61 7.98
C ASP A 8 -0.29 -6.70 9.17
N LYS A 9 -0.59 -5.41 9.01
CA LYS A 9 -0.34 -4.39 10.04
C LYS A 9 -1.11 -4.65 11.35
N ARG A 10 -2.18 -5.44 11.32
CA ARG A 10 -3.01 -5.73 12.50
C ARG A 10 -2.32 -6.66 13.50
N VAL A 11 -1.31 -7.42 13.07
CA VAL A 11 -0.56 -8.25 14.03
C VAL A 11 0.19 -7.38 15.05
N PHE A 12 0.28 -6.07 14.79
CA PHE A 12 0.90 -5.10 15.66
C PHE A 12 -0.15 -4.26 16.40
N HIS A 13 -0.29 -4.51 17.70
CA HIS A 13 -1.15 -3.72 18.60
C HIS A 13 -0.35 -3.23 19.81
N VAL A 14 -0.44 -1.94 20.11
CA VAL A 14 0.23 -1.32 21.25
C VAL A 14 -0.81 -0.91 22.29
N GLY A 15 -1.08 -1.80 23.24
CA GLY A 15 -1.97 -1.54 24.37
C GLY A 15 -1.26 -1.04 25.65
N ASP A 16 0.07 -1.16 25.69
CA ASP A 16 0.89 -0.83 26.87
C ASP A 16 1.54 0.55 26.72
N GLN A 17 1.27 1.47 27.65
CA GLN A 17 1.87 2.81 27.66
C GLN A 17 3.40 2.79 27.80
N SER A 18 3.97 1.72 28.36
CA SER A 18 5.41 1.52 28.48
C SER A 18 6.04 0.86 27.26
N PHE A 19 5.26 0.57 26.20
CA PHE A 19 5.71 -0.14 25.02
C PHE A 19 6.97 0.48 24.40
N LEU A 20 7.00 1.80 24.19
CA LEU A 20 8.16 2.46 23.59
C LEU A 20 9.43 2.27 24.42
N LYS A 21 9.32 2.34 25.76
CA LYS A 21 10.45 2.08 26.67
C LYS A 21 10.94 0.63 26.55
N LYS A 22 10.01 -0.33 26.52
CA LYS A 22 10.31 -1.76 26.37
C LYS A 22 10.93 -2.07 25.01
N TRP A 23 10.39 -1.50 23.93
CA TRP A 23 10.93 -1.61 22.58
C TRP A 23 12.34 -1.05 22.48
N THR A 24 12.61 0.15 23.02
CA THR A 24 13.97 0.72 23.04
C THR A 24 14.94 -0.18 23.82
N ALA A 25 14.51 -0.74 24.96
CA ALA A 25 15.33 -1.67 25.72
C ALA A 25 15.59 -2.98 24.96
N GLN A 26 14.57 -3.53 24.31
CA GLN A 26 14.68 -4.75 23.48
C GLN A 26 15.62 -4.53 22.29
N THR A 27 15.43 -3.44 21.54
CA THR A 27 16.30 -3.08 20.42
C THR A 27 17.76 -2.92 20.87
N LYS A 28 18.01 -2.30 22.03
CA LYS A 28 19.37 -2.21 22.57
C LYS A 28 19.94 -3.59 22.95
N PHE A 29 19.14 -4.44 23.58
CA PHE A 29 19.55 -5.78 23.98
C PHE A 29 19.89 -6.64 22.76
N GLU A 30 19.00 -6.70 21.77
CA GLU A 30 19.23 -7.46 20.54
C GLU A 30 20.41 -6.90 19.74
N GLY A 31 20.54 -5.57 19.64
CA GLY A 31 21.68 -4.95 18.97
C GLY A 31 23.02 -5.31 19.62
N LEU A 32 23.07 -5.44 20.94
CA LEU A 32 24.26 -5.94 21.66
C LEU A 32 24.49 -7.43 21.39
N HIS A 33 23.44 -8.25 21.43
CA HIS A 33 23.51 -9.69 21.19
C HIS A 33 23.99 -10.02 19.77
N MET A 34 23.47 -9.32 18.77
CA MET A 34 23.81 -9.46 17.36
C MET A 34 25.12 -8.74 16.99
N ASN A 35 25.78 -8.08 17.95
CA ASN A 35 26.97 -7.25 17.70
C ASN A 35 26.72 -6.19 16.60
N ALA A 36 25.52 -5.59 16.58
CA ALA A 36 25.04 -4.68 15.56
C ALA A 36 25.04 -3.19 15.99
N MET A 37 25.50 -2.90 17.21
CA MET A 37 25.46 -1.52 17.76
C MET A 37 26.29 -0.52 16.95
N ASP A 38 27.35 -0.97 16.29
CA ASP A 38 28.15 -0.14 15.37
C ASP A 38 27.46 0.06 14.02
N LEU A 39 26.53 -0.82 13.64
CA LEU A 39 25.83 -0.78 12.35
C LEU A 39 24.55 0.05 12.39
N ILE A 40 23.78 -0.01 13.48
CA ILE A 40 22.47 0.65 13.58
C ILE A 40 22.55 2.18 13.52
N VAL A 41 23.72 2.75 13.86
CA VAL A 41 23.99 4.19 13.81
C VAL A 41 24.39 4.69 12.42
N LEU A 42 24.64 3.78 11.47
CA LEU A 42 25.04 4.13 10.12
C LEU A 42 23.86 4.61 9.28
N GLY A 43 24.11 5.50 8.32
CA GLY A 43 23.17 5.75 7.22
C GLY A 43 23.18 4.61 6.21
N PRO A 44 22.21 4.54 5.28
CA PRO A 44 22.12 3.46 4.31
C PRO A 44 23.36 3.35 3.42
N GLU A 45 23.95 4.47 3.01
CA GLU A 45 25.16 4.48 2.18
C GLU A 45 26.38 3.93 2.92
N ASP A 46 26.53 4.26 4.20
CA ASP A 46 27.65 3.77 5.01
C ASP A 46 27.46 2.32 5.45
N LEU A 47 26.21 1.89 5.67
CA LEU A 47 25.90 0.48 5.89
C LEU A 47 26.24 -0.36 4.65
N VAL A 48 25.94 0.12 3.43
CA VAL A 48 26.34 -0.53 2.18
C VAL A 48 27.87 -0.59 2.04
N LYS A 49 28.60 0.50 2.31
CA LYS A 49 30.08 0.49 2.30
C LYS A 49 30.65 -0.53 3.29
N LYS A 50 30.10 -0.58 4.51
CA LYS A 50 30.51 -1.53 5.53
C LYS A 50 30.21 -2.97 5.09
N ALA A 51 29.04 -3.21 4.52
CA ALA A 51 28.65 -4.51 3.98
C ALA A 51 29.59 -4.98 2.85
N ASN A 52 29.95 -4.09 1.91
CA ASN A 52 30.95 -4.38 0.88
C ASN A 52 32.33 -4.70 1.45
N THR A 53 32.73 -4.02 2.53
CA THR A 53 33.99 -4.30 3.23
C THR A 53 33.95 -5.71 3.84
N LEU A 54 32.85 -6.08 4.48
CA LEU A 54 32.63 -7.41 5.06
C LEU A 54 32.59 -8.51 4.00
N LEU A 55 32.01 -8.23 2.82
CA LEU A 55 32.03 -9.16 1.69
C LEU A 55 33.45 -9.41 1.20
N SER A 56 34.23 -8.33 1.04
CA SER A 56 35.62 -8.40 0.57
C SER A 56 36.54 -9.14 1.55
N SER A 57 36.25 -9.08 2.85
CA SER A 57 37.00 -9.82 3.88
C SER A 57 36.50 -11.26 4.11
N GLY A 58 35.39 -11.67 3.48
CA GLY A 58 34.74 -12.95 3.74
C GLY A 58 34.02 -13.05 5.09
N GLU A 59 33.85 -11.93 5.78
CA GLU A 59 33.19 -11.86 7.10
C GLU A 59 31.69 -11.57 7.02
N PHE A 60 31.17 -11.29 5.82
CA PHE A 60 29.76 -10.91 5.64
C PHE A 60 28.82 -11.95 6.25
N GLU A 61 29.03 -13.25 6.02
CA GLU A 61 28.12 -14.27 6.55
C GLU A 61 28.05 -14.27 8.07
N ARG A 62 29.17 -13.99 8.76
CA ARG A 62 29.20 -13.88 10.23
C ARG A 62 28.48 -12.65 10.76
N ARG A 63 28.29 -11.64 9.92
CA ARG A 63 27.68 -10.34 10.27
C ARG A 63 26.34 -10.13 9.57
N ARG A 64 25.87 -11.09 8.78
CA ARG A 64 24.66 -10.98 7.96
C ARG A 64 23.43 -10.74 8.82
N GLU A 65 23.25 -11.54 9.86
CA GLU A 65 22.13 -11.39 10.79
C GLU A 65 22.15 -10.02 11.50
N ALA A 66 23.33 -9.47 11.78
CA ALA A 66 23.48 -8.13 12.34
C ALA A 66 22.98 -7.05 11.35
N VAL A 67 23.28 -7.20 10.06
CA VAL A 67 22.80 -6.30 9.00
C VAL A 67 21.28 -6.45 8.83
N GLU A 68 20.78 -7.67 8.73
CA GLU A 68 19.34 -7.96 8.61
C GLU A 68 18.56 -7.41 9.82
N TRP A 69 19.13 -7.52 11.02
CA TRP A 69 18.56 -6.94 12.23
C TRP A 69 18.47 -5.41 12.16
N VAL A 70 19.49 -4.71 11.64
CA VAL A 70 19.44 -3.25 11.44
C VAL A 70 18.30 -2.86 10.50
N LEU A 71 18.11 -3.60 9.40
CA LEU A 71 17.01 -3.36 8.46
C LEU A 71 15.64 -3.56 9.12
N CYS A 72 15.49 -4.65 9.87
CA CYS A 72 14.30 -4.88 10.69
C CYS A 72 14.03 -3.74 11.68
N ALA A 73 15.07 -3.26 12.37
CA ALA A 73 14.96 -2.16 13.31
C ALA A 73 14.53 -0.86 12.62
N TRP A 74 15.04 -0.56 11.43
CA TRP A 74 14.63 0.61 10.65
C TRP A 74 13.18 0.52 10.17
N ILE A 75 12.73 -0.65 9.68
CA ILE A 75 11.33 -0.89 9.29
C ILE A 75 10.41 -0.65 10.48
N LEU A 76 10.70 -1.27 11.63
CA LEU A 76 9.91 -1.12 12.86
C LEU A 76 9.89 0.32 13.34
N ARG A 77 11.06 0.98 13.33
CA ARG A 77 11.16 2.39 13.71
C ARG A 77 10.29 3.27 12.81
N GLY A 78 10.35 3.09 11.49
CA GLY A 78 9.53 3.82 10.54
C GLY A 78 8.04 3.62 10.79
N TYR A 79 7.63 2.38 11.08
CA TYR A 79 6.24 2.06 11.40
C TYR A 79 5.78 2.63 12.74
N ILE A 80 6.59 2.48 13.80
CA ILE A 80 6.25 2.93 15.16
C ILE A 80 6.30 4.46 15.26
N GLU A 81 7.42 5.09 14.90
CA GLU A 81 7.63 6.52 15.10
C GLU A 81 6.89 7.40 14.09
N GLY A 82 6.70 6.91 12.86
CA GLY A 82 6.00 7.64 11.82
C GLY A 82 4.51 7.31 11.76
N GLY A 83 4.14 6.02 11.84
CA GLY A 83 2.75 5.57 11.77
C GLY A 83 1.91 6.01 12.97
N PHE A 84 2.32 5.66 14.19
CA PHE A 84 1.55 6.01 15.40
C PHE A 84 1.52 7.51 15.70
N SER A 85 2.56 8.24 15.31
CA SER A 85 2.63 9.69 15.56
C SER A 85 1.97 10.53 14.46
N GLY A 86 1.39 9.92 13.43
CA GLY A 86 0.82 10.66 12.29
C GLY A 86 1.85 11.47 11.51
N ARG A 87 3.09 10.98 11.42
CA ARG A 87 4.23 11.62 10.74
C ARG A 87 4.70 10.73 9.58
N PRO A 88 3.95 10.66 8.47
CA PRO A 88 4.26 9.77 7.36
C PRO A 88 5.65 10.04 6.74
N GLN A 89 6.21 11.23 6.91
CA GLN A 89 7.55 11.60 6.41
C GLN A 89 8.64 10.73 7.05
N LEU A 90 8.53 10.47 8.36
CA LEU A 90 9.49 9.60 9.05
C LEU A 90 9.39 8.15 8.60
N THR A 91 8.16 7.68 8.33
CA THR A 91 7.94 6.34 7.75
C THR A 91 8.54 6.25 6.35
N ALA A 92 8.27 7.23 5.48
CA ALA A 92 8.78 7.25 4.12
C ALA A 92 10.31 7.32 4.08
N GLU A 93 10.94 8.13 4.95
CA GLU A 93 12.39 8.22 5.05
C GLU A 93 13.01 6.90 5.53
N ALA A 94 12.49 6.32 6.62
CA ALA A 94 13.02 5.07 7.19
C ALA A 94 12.90 3.90 6.20
N LEU A 95 11.74 3.76 5.54
CA LEU A 95 11.53 2.71 4.55
C LEU A 95 12.33 2.97 3.27
N GLY A 96 12.46 4.22 2.83
CA GLY A 96 13.30 4.60 1.69
C GLY A 96 14.78 4.27 1.93
N ASN A 97 15.30 4.57 3.13
CA ASN A 97 16.66 4.20 3.53
C ASN A 97 16.84 2.68 3.58
N THR A 98 15.84 1.95 4.12
CA THR A 98 15.85 0.48 4.14
C THR A 98 15.89 -0.09 2.72
N LEU A 99 15.05 0.42 1.80
CA LEU A 99 14.98 -0.04 0.41
C LEU A 99 16.31 0.14 -0.33
N LYS A 100 17.06 1.22 -0.08
CA LYS A 100 18.39 1.40 -0.69
C LYS A 100 19.32 0.23 -0.37
N VAL A 101 19.34 -0.22 0.88
CA VAL A 101 20.20 -1.33 1.32
C VAL A 101 19.66 -2.67 0.83
N LEU A 102 18.34 -2.85 0.86
CA LEU A 102 17.70 -4.06 0.35
C LEU A 102 17.93 -4.27 -1.14
N GLU A 103 17.81 -3.23 -1.97
CA GLU A 103 18.08 -3.30 -3.41
C GLU A 103 19.56 -3.54 -3.73
N TRP A 104 20.47 -2.94 -2.94
CA TRP A 104 21.89 -3.27 -3.01
C TRP A 104 22.10 -4.77 -2.72
N GLY A 105 21.54 -5.28 -1.62
CA GLY A 105 21.70 -6.69 -1.26
C GLY A 105 21.09 -7.61 -2.31
N ARG A 106 19.91 -7.28 -2.84
CA ARG A 106 19.27 -8.04 -3.94
C ARG A 106 20.14 -8.09 -5.20
N THR A 107 20.93 -7.06 -5.47
CA THR A 107 21.80 -7.05 -6.66
C THR A 107 23.12 -7.80 -6.42
N ASN A 108 23.63 -7.81 -5.19
CA ASN A 108 25.00 -8.26 -4.89
C ASN A 108 25.05 -9.59 -4.11
N LEU A 109 23.95 -10.08 -3.57
CA LEU A 109 23.89 -11.24 -2.65
C LEU A 109 22.96 -12.37 -3.12
N THR A 110 22.36 -12.24 -4.31
CA THR A 110 21.31 -13.14 -4.82
C THR A 110 21.72 -14.61 -4.94
N GLU A 111 22.98 -14.88 -5.26
CA GLU A 111 23.47 -16.25 -5.46
C GLU A 111 23.77 -16.99 -4.15
N ILE A 112 23.84 -16.27 -3.03
CA ILE A 112 24.46 -16.79 -1.82
C ILE A 112 23.41 -17.19 -0.76
N HIS A 113 22.19 -16.62 -0.78
CA HIS A 113 21.30 -16.71 0.39
C HIS A 113 19.79 -16.79 0.07
N GLU A 114 19.30 -18.01 -0.12
CA GLU A 114 17.86 -18.30 -0.03
C GLU A 114 17.35 -17.99 1.41
N GLY A 115 16.20 -17.31 1.51
CA GLY A 115 15.55 -16.99 2.79
C GLY A 115 16.01 -15.70 3.50
N SER A 116 16.94 -14.94 2.92
CA SER A 116 17.37 -13.64 3.48
C SER A 116 16.36 -12.51 3.23
N LEU A 117 16.40 -11.43 4.02
CA LEU A 117 15.59 -10.22 3.78
C LEU A 117 15.84 -9.56 2.41
N PHE A 118 16.95 -9.91 1.74
CA PHE A 118 17.33 -9.38 0.43
C PHE A 118 16.58 -10.03 -0.74
N ASN A 119 15.77 -11.06 -0.48
CA ASN A 119 14.97 -11.70 -1.50
C ASN A 119 13.83 -10.77 -2.00
N ALA A 120 13.41 -10.95 -3.25
CA ALA A 120 12.38 -10.09 -3.84
C ALA A 120 11.05 -10.09 -3.04
N THR A 121 10.64 -11.25 -2.54
CA THR A 121 9.40 -11.41 -1.75
C THR A 121 9.39 -10.67 -0.41
N SER A 122 10.56 -10.34 0.14
CA SER A 122 10.76 -9.53 1.35
C SER A 122 10.87 -8.04 1.01
N VAL A 123 11.45 -7.68 -0.14
CA VAL A 123 11.57 -6.28 -0.58
C VAL A 123 10.23 -5.68 -0.99
N TRP A 124 9.37 -6.45 -1.67
CA TRP A 124 8.08 -5.98 -2.15
C TRP A 124 7.17 -5.37 -1.08
N PRO A 125 6.92 -6.02 0.07
CA PRO A 125 6.07 -5.43 1.11
C PRO A 125 6.68 -4.17 1.73
N VAL A 126 8.01 -4.10 1.88
CA VAL A 126 8.70 -2.88 2.33
C VAL A 126 8.46 -1.74 1.32
N ARG A 127 8.52 -2.04 0.02
CA ARG A 127 8.25 -1.08 -1.04
C ARG A 127 6.78 -0.65 -1.08
N ALA A 128 5.85 -1.57 -0.85
CA ALA A 128 4.43 -1.27 -0.76
C ALA A 128 4.13 -0.32 0.43
N MET A 129 4.72 -0.58 1.60
CA MET A 129 4.61 0.31 2.76
C MET A 129 5.24 1.68 2.50
N TYR A 130 6.39 1.73 1.82
CA TYR A 130 7.02 2.99 1.41
C TYR A 130 6.10 3.81 0.52
N LEU A 131 5.48 3.18 -0.48
CA LEU A 131 4.55 3.84 -1.39
C LEU A 131 3.35 4.44 -0.68
N GLU A 132 2.79 3.72 0.29
CA GLU A 132 1.68 4.23 1.11
C GLU A 132 2.10 5.43 1.96
N ALA A 133 3.24 5.33 2.65
CA ALA A 133 3.77 6.44 3.43
C ALA A 133 4.04 7.67 2.53
N TYR A 134 4.59 7.44 1.34
CA TYR A 134 4.84 8.47 0.34
C TYR A 134 3.53 9.13 -0.14
N MET A 135 2.50 8.33 -0.42
CA MET A 135 1.16 8.82 -0.75
C MET A 135 0.60 9.70 0.38
N SER A 136 0.72 9.28 1.64
CA SER A 136 0.30 10.07 2.79
C SER A 136 1.08 11.38 2.91
N CYS A 137 2.38 11.38 2.63
CA CYS A 137 3.19 12.60 2.57
C CYS A 137 2.73 13.57 1.49
N TYR A 138 2.44 13.07 0.28
CA TYR A 138 1.89 13.90 -0.79
C TYR A 138 0.52 14.46 -0.40
N ALA A 139 -0.40 13.62 0.08
CA ALA A 139 -1.72 14.04 0.51
C ALA A 139 -1.67 15.14 1.58
N ALA A 140 -0.77 15.00 2.56
CA ALA A 140 -0.55 16.01 3.58
C ALA A 140 0.05 17.29 2.99
N SER A 141 1.00 17.22 2.07
CA SER A 141 1.68 18.40 1.52
C SER A 141 0.97 19.05 0.32
N ARG A 142 -0.14 18.48 -0.14
CA ARG A 142 -0.87 18.94 -1.34
C ARG A 142 -1.18 20.44 -1.27
N GLY A 143 -0.83 21.16 -2.34
CA GLY A 143 -1.01 22.61 -2.45
C GLY A 143 -0.01 23.46 -1.67
N ARG A 144 0.99 22.84 -1.02
CA ARG A 144 2.05 23.52 -0.27
C ARG A 144 3.42 23.35 -0.94
N PRO A 145 4.42 24.22 -0.65
CA PRO A 145 5.77 24.11 -1.21
C PRO A 145 6.43 22.75 -0.96
N GLU A 146 6.15 22.11 0.17
CA GLU A 146 6.71 20.81 0.54
C GLU A 146 6.27 19.67 -0.39
N SER A 147 5.20 19.85 -1.18
CA SER A 147 4.76 18.84 -2.16
C SER A 147 5.81 18.53 -3.23
N VAL A 148 6.76 19.44 -3.47
CA VAL A 148 7.90 19.23 -4.38
C VAL A 148 8.81 18.09 -3.88
N ASN A 149 8.82 17.79 -2.59
CA ASN A 149 9.58 16.67 -2.03
C ASN A 149 8.92 15.31 -2.28
N PHE A 150 7.65 15.31 -2.71
CA PHE A 150 6.87 14.10 -2.93
C PHE A 150 6.23 14.09 -4.33
N PRO A 151 7.00 14.22 -5.43
CA PRO A 151 6.43 14.22 -6.78
C PRO A 151 5.59 12.98 -7.07
N LEU A 152 4.42 13.18 -7.67
CA LEU A 152 3.48 12.13 -8.07
C LEU A 152 4.11 11.13 -9.07
N ASP A 153 4.98 11.61 -9.97
CA ASP A 153 5.62 10.76 -10.98
C ASP A 153 6.51 9.68 -10.36
N LEU A 154 7.09 9.94 -9.18
CA LEU A 154 7.84 8.91 -8.46
C LEU A 154 6.91 7.79 -7.99
N LEU A 155 5.72 8.12 -7.50
CA LEU A 155 4.73 7.15 -7.05
C LEU A 155 4.24 6.27 -8.21
N LEU A 156 4.03 6.84 -9.41
CA LEU A 156 3.72 6.05 -10.61
C LEU A 156 4.90 5.17 -11.04
N LYS A 157 6.12 5.71 -11.05
CA LYS A 157 7.33 4.98 -11.45
C LYS A 157 7.58 3.77 -10.55
N GLU A 158 7.59 3.98 -9.24
CA GLU A 158 7.87 2.95 -8.23
C GLU A 158 6.79 1.88 -8.18
N SER A 159 5.50 2.27 -8.22
CA SER A 159 4.39 1.30 -8.31
C SER A 159 4.45 0.49 -9.60
N GLY A 160 4.76 1.12 -10.73
CA GLY A 160 4.95 0.43 -12.01
C GLY A 160 6.12 -0.55 -12.00
N GLN A 161 7.22 -0.23 -11.31
CA GLN A 161 8.32 -1.16 -11.11
C GLN A 161 7.89 -2.37 -10.29
N LEU A 162 7.23 -2.16 -9.15
CA LEU A 162 6.76 -3.24 -8.29
C LEU A 162 5.81 -4.20 -9.03
N ILE A 163 4.87 -3.66 -9.81
CA ILE A 163 3.96 -4.46 -10.65
C ILE A 163 4.74 -5.32 -11.66
N ARG A 164 5.76 -4.76 -12.32
CA ARG A 164 6.59 -5.50 -13.29
C ARG A 164 7.40 -6.60 -12.63
N GLU A 165 8.00 -6.32 -11.48
CA GLU A 165 8.80 -7.31 -10.73
C GLU A 165 7.95 -8.50 -10.26
N VAL A 166 6.77 -8.24 -9.69
CA VAL A 166 5.85 -9.31 -9.27
C VAL A 166 5.39 -10.14 -10.46
N LYS A 167 4.99 -9.51 -11.58
CA LYS A 167 4.58 -10.23 -12.78
C LYS A 167 5.70 -11.03 -13.42
N ALA A 168 6.95 -10.54 -13.36
CA ALA A 168 8.09 -11.27 -13.90
C ALA A 168 8.40 -12.51 -13.05
N ALA A 169 8.24 -12.42 -11.73
CA ALA A 169 8.42 -13.55 -10.82
C ALA A 169 7.26 -14.56 -10.90
N TYR A 170 6.05 -14.10 -11.21
CA TYR A 170 4.84 -14.93 -11.29
C TYR A 170 4.06 -14.65 -12.59
N PRO A 171 4.55 -15.11 -13.76
CA PRO A 171 3.96 -14.80 -15.06
C PRO A 171 2.55 -15.38 -15.25
N ASP A 172 2.29 -16.55 -14.67
CA ASP A 172 1.01 -17.26 -14.77
C ASP A 172 0.03 -16.88 -13.65
N TRP A 173 0.45 -16.01 -12.73
CA TRP A 173 -0.41 -15.62 -11.62
C TRP A 173 -1.57 -14.76 -12.08
N THR A 174 -2.77 -15.17 -11.69
CA THR A 174 -3.99 -14.40 -11.85
C THR A 174 -4.67 -14.20 -10.50
N PRO A 175 -5.29 -13.03 -10.26
CA PRO A 175 -6.06 -12.80 -9.04
C PRO A 175 -7.09 -13.91 -8.79
N GLY A 176 -7.07 -14.52 -7.60
CA GLY A 176 -7.94 -15.64 -7.24
C GLY A 176 -7.36 -17.04 -7.48
N SER A 177 -6.12 -17.16 -7.99
CA SER A 177 -5.43 -18.45 -8.09
C SER A 177 -5.08 -18.99 -6.70
N PRO A 178 -5.59 -20.16 -6.27
CA PRO A 178 -5.43 -20.68 -4.91
C PRO A 178 -4.00 -21.15 -4.57
N ASP A 179 -3.19 -21.45 -5.58
CA ASP A 179 -2.03 -22.34 -5.40
C ASP A 179 -0.66 -21.62 -5.36
N LEU A 180 -0.59 -20.30 -5.53
CA LEU A 180 0.68 -19.68 -5.94
C LEU A 180 1.10 -18.37 -5.26
N THR A 181 0.33 -17.79 -4.34
CA THR A 181 0.72 -16.48 -3.80
C THR A 181 0.61 -16.35 -2.29
N THR A 182 1.75 -16.00 -1.69
CA THR A 182 1.84 -15.55 -0.32
C THR A 182 1.06 -14.23 -0.17
N PRO A 183 0.49 -13.95 1.01
CA PRO A 183 -0.17 -12.66 1.30
C PRO A 183 0.67 -11.44 0.95
N SER A 184 2.00 -11.52 1.12
CA SER A 184 2.94 -10.46 0.76
C SER A 184 2.89 -10.09 -0.73
N VAL A 185 2.72 -11.07 -1.63
CA VAL A 185 2.60 -10.81 -3.08
C VAL A 185 1.29 -10.10 -3.39
N ILE A 186 0.18 -10.64 -2.88
CA ILE A 186 -1.17 -10.10 -3.09
C ILE A 186 -1.22 -8.64 -2.64
N HIS A 187 -0.83 -8.38 -1.40
CA HIS A 187 -0.93 -7.06 -0.80
C HIS A 187 0.02 -6.07 -1.49
N SER A 188 1.27 -6.46 -1.76
CA SER A 188 2.22 -5.58 -2.43
C SER A 188 1.77 -5.20 -3.85
N PHE A 189 1.25 -6.18 -4.60
CA PHE A 189 0.79 -5.97 -5.96
C PHE A 189 -0.47 -5.10 -6.02
N ALA A 190 -1.45 -5.39 -5.16
CA ALA A 190 -2.69 -4.63 -5.08
C ALA A 190 -2.43 -3.19 -4.62
N GLN A 191 -1.53 -3.01 -3.64
CA GLN A 191 -1.12 -1.68 -3.19
C GLN A 191 -0.41 -0.91 -4.31
N ALA A 192 0.44 -1.56 -5.11
CA ALA A 192 1.04 -0.90 -6.26
C ALA A 192 -0.03 -0.45 -7.29
N LEU A 193 -1.05 -1.26 -7.55
CA LEU A 193 -2.17 -0.86 -8.42
C LEU A 193 -2.99 0.29 -7.84
N SER A 194 -3.21 0.31 -6.52
CA SER A 194 -3.93 1.39 -5.85
C SER A 194 -3.17 2.71 -5.95
N MET A 195 -1.83 2.68 -5.89
CA MET A 195 -0.98 3.85 -6.14
C MET A 195 -1.14 4.41 -7.56
N GLN A 196 -1.26 3.55 -8.58
CA GLN A 196 -1.59 4.03 -9.94
C GLN A 196 -2.97 4.71 -9.96
N GLY A 197 -3.95 4.13 -9.25
CA GLY A 197 -5.26 4.73 -9.06
C GLY A 197 -5.20 6.11 -8.41
N TYR A 198 -4.40 6.24 -7.35
CA TYR A 198 -4.17 7.50 -6.66
C TYR A 198 -3.52 8.54 -7.57
N TYR A 199 -2.45 8.18 -8.27
CA TYR A 199 -1.76 9.04 -9.23
C TYR A 199 -2.73 9.65 -10.25
N TYR A 200 -3.51 8.80 -10.93
CA TYR A 200 -4.45 9.28 -11.94
C TYR A 200 -5.59 10.10 -11.34
N ALA A 201 -6.05 9.77 -10.13
CA ALA A 201 -7.06 10.59 -9.44
C ALA A 201 -6.51 12.01 -9.19
N GLN A 202 -5.26 12.14 -8.71
CA GLN A 202 -4.64 13.45 -8.49
C GLN A 202 -4.45 14.22 -9.81
N LEU A 203 -4.07 13.54 -10.90
CA LEU A 203 -4.00 14.19 -12.22
C LEU A 203 -5.38 14.62 -12.74
N GLY A 204 -6.44 13.88 -12.42
CA GLY A 204 -7.82 14.23 -12.77
C GLY A 204 -8.26 15.55 -12.12
N GLU A 205 -7.84 15.76 -10.87
CA GLU A 205 -8.14 16.96 -10.08
C GLU A 205 -7.43 18.22 -10.57
N ILE A 206 -6.18 18.10 -11.04
CA ILE A 206 -5.36 19.25 -11.48
C ILE A 206 -5.31 19.43 -13.00
N ALA A 207 -6.07 18.62 -13.74
CA ALA A 207 -6.08 18.68 -15.19
C ALA A 207 -6.54 20.06 -15.71
N PRO A 208 -5.91 20.59 -16.77
CA PRO A 208 -6.24 21.93 -17.29
C PRO A 208 -7.59 21.97 -18.02
N ASP A 209 -8.10 20.82 -18.46
CA ASP A 209 -9.32 20.70 -19.23
C ASP A 209 -10.16 19.49 -18.83
N LYS A 210 -11.46 19.55 -19.17
CA LYS A 210 -12.44 18.51 -18.83
C LYS A 210 -12.10 17.15 -19.45
N SER A 211 -11.60 17.10 -20.68
CA SER A 211 -11.31 15.83 -21.35
C SER A 211 -10.16 15.09 -20.66
N SER A 212 -9.08 15.81 -20.35
CA SER A 212 -7.94 15.29 -19.58
C SER A 212 -8.37 14.85 -18.18
N SER A 213 -9.18 15.65 -17.49
CA SER A 213 -9.73 15.31 -16.18
C SER A 213 -10.53 14.00 -16.23
N GLN A 214 -11.47 13.89 -17.16
CA GLN A 214 -12.29 12.70 -17.35
C GLN A 214 -11.47 11.45 -17.70
N ASN A 215 -10.46 11.58 -18.57
CA ASN A 215 -9.57 10.48 -18.93
C ASN A 215 -8.78 9.97 -17.72
N ASN A 216 -8.23 10.89 -16.92
CA ASN A 216 -7.47 10.53 -15.72
C ASN A 216 -8.36 9.87 -14.67
N PHE A 217 -9.56 10.40 -14.40
CA PHE A 217 -10.51 9.75 -13.49
C PHE A 217 -10.96 8.37 -13.97
N LEU A 218 -11.10 8.15 -15.28
CA LEU A 218 -11.38 6.82 -15.83
C LEU A 218 -10.21 5.85 -15.57
N LEU A 219 -8.97 6.28 -15.80
CA LEU A 219 -7.78 5.48 -15.51
C LEU A 219 -7.63 5.17 -14.01
N ALA A 220 -7.98 6.14 -13.15
CA ALA A 220 -8.03 5.94 -11.71
C ALA A 220 -9.05 4.87 -11.32
N SER A 221 -10.28 4.98 -11.85
CA SER A 221 -11.35 4.01 -11.63
C SER A 221 -10.93 2.59 -12.01
N GLN A 222 -10.34 2.43 -13.20
CA GLN A 222 -9.85 1.14 -13.69
C GLN A 222 -8.72 0.57 -12.82
N SER A 223 -7.78 1.42 -12.38
CA SER A 223 -6.65 0.99 -11.55
C SER A 223 -7.11 0.55 -10.16
N TYR A 224 -8.00 1.30 -9.52
CA TYR A 224 -8.60 0.89 -8.24
C TYR A 224 -9.45 -0.37 -8.36
N LYS A 225 -10.23 -0.53 -9.44
CA LYS A 225 -10.99 -1.76 -9.67
C LYS A 225 -10.08 -2.98 -9.84
N ARG A 226 -8.93 -2.80 -10.50
CA ARG A 226 -7.90 -3.85 -10.60
C ARG A 226 -7.26 -4.15 -9.25
N ALA A 227 -6.96 -3.12 -8.44
CA ALA A 227 -6.43 -3.31 -7.09
C ALA A 227 -7.41 -4.09 -6.20
N ALA A 228 -8.69 -3.71 -6.18
CA ALA A 228 -9.73 -4.37 -5.41
C ALA A 228 -9.82 -5.87 -5.73
N ARG A 229 -9.77 -6.23 -7.01
CA ARG A 229 -9.89 -7.62 -7.48
C ARG A 229 -8.69 -8.50 -7.15
N VAL A 230 -7.57 -7.93 -6.71
CA VAL A 230 -6.42 -8.69 -6.22
C VAL A 230 -6.66 -9.15 -4.79
N TYR A 231 -7.29 -8.32 -3.96
CA TYR A 231 -7.64 -8.66 -2.58
C TYR A 231 -8.79 -9.66 -2.51
N ASN A 232 -8.80 -10.44 -1.42
CA ASN A 232 -9.91 -11.33 -1.11
C ASN A 232 -11.18 -10.51 -0.76
N PRO A 233 -12.39 -11.03 -1.03
CA PRO A 233 -13.62 -10.27 -0.76
C PRO A 233 -13.91 -9.96 0.72
N ASP A 234 -13.19 -10.58 1.66
CA ASP A 234 -13.28 -10.33 3.09
C ASP A 234 -12.19 -9.39 3.61
N ASP A 235 -11.34 -8.87 2.74
CA ASP A 235 -10.28 -7.90 3.03
C ASP A 235 -10.82 -6.45 3.00
N GLU A 236 -10.31 -5.56 3.85
CA GLU A 236 -10.85 -4.19 3.92
C GLU A 236 -10.50 -3.33 2.71
N GLU A 237 -9.31 -3.54 2.14
CA GLU A 237 -8.85 -2.86 0.95
C GLU A 237 -9.67 -3.26 -0.28
N HIS A 238 -10.25 -4.47 -0.32
CA HIS A 238 -11.14 -4.89 -1.40
C HIS A 238 -12.35 -3.94 -1.54
N SER A 239 -13.18 -3.83 -0.49
CA SER A 239 -14.37 -2.98 -0.52
C SER A 239 -14.00 -1.50 -0.62
N TRP A 240 -12.91 -1.08 0.03
CA TRP A 240 -12.43 0.29 -0.05
C TRP A 240 -12.04 0.69 -1.48
N PHE A 241 -11.26 -0.14 -2.19
CA PHE A 241 -10.86 0.16 -3.55
C PHE A 241 -12.00 0.00 -4.57
N LEU A 242 -13.00 -0.84 -4.31
CA LEU A 242 -14.26 -0.81 -5.09
C LEU A 242 -14.96 0.54 -4.94
N HIS A 243 -15.03 1.09 -3.73
CA HIS A 243 -15.58 2.43 -3.52
C HIS A 243 -14.76 3.51 -4.22
N CYS A 244 -13.43 3.47 -4.12
CA CYS A 244 -12.56 4.38 -4.88
C CYS A 244 -12.80 4.27 -6.39
N ALA A 245 -12.97 3.05 -6.91
CA ALA A 245 -13.26 2.83 -8.32
C ALA A 245 -14.60 3.44 -8.75
N LEU A 246 -15.65 3.26 -7.95
CA LEU A 246 -16.97 3.84 -8.16
C LEU A 246 -16.92 5.37 -8.17
N SER A 247 -16.29 5.97 -7.16
CA SER A 247 -16.18 7.43 -7.01
C SER A 247 -15.41 8.05 -8.18
N ASN A 248 -14.26 7.49 -8.56
CA ASN A 248 -13.49 7.99 -9.70
C ASN A 248 -14.23 7.75 -11.03
N GLY A 249 -15.00 6.68 -11.17
CA GLY A 249 -15.82 6.44 -12.35
C GLY A 249 -16.94 7.46 -12.53
N ALA A 250 -17.54 7.91 -11.42
CA ALA A 250 -18.52 8.99 -11.44
C ALA A 250 -17.88 10.34 -11.80
N HIS A 251 -16.71 10.65 -11.24
CA HIS A 251 -15.93 11.86 -11.62
C HIS A 251 -15.51 11.85 -13.08
N SER A 252 -15.26 10.67 -13.66
CA SER A 252 -14.94 10.55 -15.08
C SER A 252 -16.10 10.96 -15.99
N GLY A 253 -17.34 10.99 -15.49
CA GLY A 253 -18.54 11.29 -16.28
C GLY A 253 -18.72 10.35 -17.47
N ARG A 254 -18.25 9.09 -17.35
CA ARG A 254 -18.33 8.06 -18.40
C ARG A 254 -18.77 6.70 -17.87
N MET A 255 -18.82 6.50 -16.55
CA MET A 255 -19.34 5.28 -15.95
C MET A 255 -20.85 5.21 -16.17
N THR A 256 -21.35 4.11 -16.73
CA THR A 256 -22.79 3.87 -16.86
C THR A 256 -23.39 3.42 -15.53
N TYR A 257 -24.70 3.59 -15.36
CA TYR A 257 -25.42 3.05 -14.20
C TYR A 257 -25.30 1.53 -14.10
N GLU A 258 -25.27 0.82 -15.24
CA GLU A 258 -25.01 -0.62 -15.25
C GLU A 258 -23.61 -0.96 -14.68
N ALA A 259 -22.56 -0.29 -15.17
CA ALA A 259 -21.20 -0.51 -14.67
C ALA A 259 -21.07 -0.17 -13.18
N ALA A 260 -21.77 0.87 -12.72
CA ALA A 260 -21.85 1.25 -11.32
C ALA A 260 -22.55 0.20 -10.46
N LEU A 261 -23.70 -0.32 -10.91
CA LEU A 261 -24.46 -1.36 -10.20
C LEU A 261 -23.65 -2.64 -10.02
N ILE A 262 -22.82 -3.03 -11.00
CA ILE A 262 -21.90 -4.16 -10.85
C ILE A 262 -20.93 -3.93 -9.69
N ILE A 263 -20.32 -2.74 -9.60
CA ILE A 263 -19.38 -2.42 -8.49
C ILE A 263 -20.13 -2.36 -7.15
N LEU A 264 -21.32 -1.80 -7.13
CA LEU A 264 -22.14 -1.69 -5.93
C LEU A 264 -22.59 -3.05 -5.40
N GLU A 265 -22.95 -3.99 -6.28
CA GLU A 265 -23.21 -5.37 -5.92
C GLU A 265 -21.97 -6.05 -5.31
N GLU A 266 -20.78 -5.86 -5.92
CA GLU A 266 -19.52 -6.38 -5.37
C GLU A 266 -19.27 -5.81 -3.94
N ILE A 267 -19.57 -4.52 -3.70
CA ILE A 267 -19.49 -3.90 -2.36
C ILE A 267 -20.50 -4.54 -1.39
N ARG A 268 -21.78 -4.66 -1.78
CA ARG A 268 -22.83 -5.25 -0.93
C ARG A 268 -22.50 -6.67 -0.48
N VAL A 269 -21.88 -7.47 -1.36
CA VAL A 269 -21.50 -8.85 -1.06
C VAL A 269 -20.24 -8.94 -0.20
N SER A 270 -19.26 -8.05 -0.40
CA SER A 270 -17.98 -8.06 0.33
C SER A 270 -18.07 -7.48 1.73
N VAL A 271 -18.82 -6.39 1.92
CA VAL A 271 -18.88 -5.64 3.19
C VAL A 271 -19.24 -6.52 4.40
N PRO A 272 -20.27 -7.39 4.36
CA PRO A 272 -20.59 -8.25 5.50
C PRO A 272 -19.49 -9.26 5.85
N LYS A 273 -18.65 -9.65 4.88
CA LYS A 273 -17.50 -10.54 5.10
C LYS A 273 -16.36 -9.74 5.74
N MET A 274 -16.04 -8.59 5.15
CA MET A 274 -15.06 -7.64 5.67
C MET A 274 -15.35 -7.26 7.13
N LEU A 275 -16.57 -6.85 7.47
CA LEU A 275 -16.90 -6.39 8.82
C LEU A 275 -16.71 -7.45 9.92
N ARG A 276 -16.70 -8.74 9.60
CA ARG A 276 -16.42 -9.81 10.58
C ARG A 276 -14.99 -9.75 11.11
N ILE A 277 -14.07 -9.21 10.31
CA ILE A 277 -12.63 -9.23 10.59
C ILE A 277 -12.10 -7.80 10.80
N TRP A 278 -12.62 -6.83 10.04
CA TRP A 278 -12.03 -5.50 9.89
C TRP A 278 -12.87 -4.35 10.49
N ALA A 279 -13.84 -4.64 11.36
CA ALA A 279 -14.71 -3.61 11.95
C ALA A 279 -13.98 -2.57 12.83
N ASN A 280 -12.80 -2.90 13.37
CA ASN A 280 -12.11 -2.06 14.36
C ASN A 280 -10.74 -1.53 13.88
N THR A 281 -10.49 -1.53 12.56
CA THR A 281 -9.23 -1.02 12.01
C THR A 281 -9.16 0.51 12.01
N PRO A 282 -7.97 1.11 11.88
CA PRO A 282 -7.84 2.55 11.67
C PRO A 282 -8.65 3.07 10.46
N LEU A 283 -8.75 2.28 9.38
CA LEU A 283 -9.55 2.64 8.21
C LEU A 283 -11.05 2.67 8.52
N SER A 284 -11.54 1.70 9.31
CA SER A 284 -12.91 1.72 9.85
C SER A 284 -13.18 2.98 10.67
N GLN A 285 -12.29 3.27 11.63
CA GLN A 285 -12.37 4.46 12.48
C GLN A 285 -12.27 5.77 11.69
N GLY A 286 -11.58 5.74 10.54
CA GLY A 286 -11.48 6.84 9.58
C GLY A 286 -12.74 7.07 8.73
N GLY A 287 -13.84 6.34 8.97
CA GLY A 287 -15.13 6.57 8.32
C GLY A 287 -15.43 5.67 7.11
N ARG A 288 -14.57 4.67 6.82
CA ARG A 288 -14.79 3.68 5.75
C ARG A 288 -16.19 3.08 5.81
N ASP A 289 -16.63 2.64 6.98
CA ASP A 289 -17.91 1.93 7.14
C ASP A 289 -19.11 2.80 6.80
N GLY A 290 -19.05 4.09 7.15
CA GLY A 290 -20.07 5.05 6.78
C GLY A 290 -20.15 5.27 5.27
N VAL A 291 -18.99 5.36 4.61
CA VAL A 291 -18.90 5.52 3.16
C VAL A 291 -19.41 4.28 2.42
N LEU A 292 -19.05 3.08 2.87
CA LEU A 292 -19.53 1.81 2.28
C LEU A 292 -21.02 1.60 2.51
N SER A 293 -21.54 2.00 3.67
CA SER A 293 -22.99 1.97 3.95
C SER A 293 -23.79 2.87 3.00
N LYS A 294 -23.27 4.07 2.69
CA LYS A 294 -23.88 4.95 1.68
C LYS A 294 -23.85 4.33 0.29
N ALA A 295 -22.76 3.66 -0.09
CA ALA A 295 -22.68 2.96 -1.37
C ALA A 295 -23.74 1.86 -1.49
N MET A 296 -23.92 1.03 -0.45
CA MET A 296 -24.99 0.01 -0.46
C MET A 296 -26.40 0.60 -0.55
N ALA A 297 -26.66 1.73 0.12
CA ALA A 297 -27.94 2.45 -0.01
C ALA A 297 -28.17 2.98 -1.43
N MET A 298 -27.10 3.47 -2.07
CA MET A 298 -27.13 3.95 -3.45
C MET A 298 -27.50 2.84 -4.45
N GLU A 299 -27.03 1.60 -4.26
CA GLU A 299 -27.41 0.44 -5.10
C GLU A 299 -28.93 0.29 -5.18
N SER A 300 -29.59 0.28 -4.01
CA SER A 300 -31.03 0.09 -3.91
C SER A 300 -31.79 1.23 -4.61
N ARG A 301 -31.35 2.47 -4.42
CA ARG A 301 -31.96 3.65 -5.06
C ARG A 301 -31.80 3.61 -6.58
N LEU A 302 -30.62 3.28 -7.09
CA LEU A 302 -30.37 3.22 -8.52
C LEU A 302 -31.17 2.09 -9.17
N ALA A 303 -31.21 0.91 -8.57
CA ALA A 303 -32.01 -0.21 -9.04
C ALA A 303 -33.51 0.16 -9.10
N GLU A 304 -34.03 0.86 -8.08
CA GLU A 304 -35.41 1.34 -8.06
C GLU A 304 -35.68 2.36 -9.18
N LYS A 305 -34.81 3.36 -9.35
CA LYS A 305 -34.97 4.38 -10.41
C LYS A 305 -34.94 3.76 -11.81
N ILE A 306 -34.09 2.76 -12.04
CA ILE A 306 -34.04 2.00 -13.30
C ILE A 306 -35.31 1.18 -13.49
N GLY A 307 -35.77 0.48 -12.45
CA GLY A 307 -37.01 -0.32 -12.49
C GLY A 307 -38.25 0.53 -12.79
N LYS A 308 -38.27 1.79 -12.33
CA LYS A 308 -39.31 2.78 -12.63
C LYS A 308 -39.13 3.49 -13.98
N GLY A 309 -38.05 3.24 -14.71
CA GLY A 309 -37.74 3.92 -15.97
C GLY A 309 -37.37 5.39 -15.81
N VAL A 310 -37.02 5.85 -14.60
CA VAL A 310 -36.62 7.25 -14.32
C VAL A 310 -35.23 7.53 -14.90
N ILE A 311 -34.36 6.52 -14.91
CA ILE A 311 -33.02 6.56 -15.52
C ILE A 311 -32.83 5.28 -16.36
N SER A 312 -32.03 5.37 -17.42
CA SER A 312 -31.62 4.21 -18.23
C SER A 312 -30.36 3.56 -17.66
N LYS A 313 -30.20 2.25 -17.85
CA LYS A 313 -28.95 1.52 -17.52
C LYS A 313 -27.72 2.09 -18.24
N ASP A 314 -27.91 2.57 -19.47
CA ASP A 314 -26.87 3.19 -20.29
C ASP A 314 -26.62 4.67 -19.93
N GLY A 315 -27.44 5.23 -19.04
CA GLY A 315 -27.24 6.56 -18.51
C GLY A 315 -25.91 6.66 -17.75
N VAL A 316 -25.33 7.86 -17.74
CA VAL A 316 -24.05 8.11 -17.07
C VAL A 316 -24.29 8.44 -15.60
N LEU A 317 -23.54 7.79 -14.72
CA LEU A 317 -23.48 8.09 -13.30
C LEU A 317 -22.80 9.45 -13.07
N SER A 318 -23.45 10.34 -12.31
CA SER A 318 -22.88 11.62 -11.90
C SER A 318 -22.41 11.57 -10.45
N ILE A 319 -21.44 12.41 -10.09
CA ILE A 319 -21.04 12.60 -8.69
C ILE A 319 -22.20 13.10 -7.81
N ARG A 320 -23.16 13.84 -8.39
CA ARG A 320 -24.35 14.33 -7.68
C ARG A 320 -25.27 13.19 -7.22
N ASP A 321 -25.17 12.02 -7.83
CA ASP A 321 -25.94 10.85 -7.44
C ASP A 321 -25.46 10.24 -6.11
N PHE A 322 -24.33 10.70 -5.55
CA PHE A 322 -23.83 10.30 -4.23
C PHE A 322 -24.45 11.11 -3.09
N ASP A 323 -24.89 12.35 -3.35
CA ASP A 323 -25.39 13.29 -2.34
C ASP A 323 -26.92 13.31 -2.22
N THR A 324 -27.62 12.71 -3.19
CA THR A 324 -29.06 12.45 -3.15
C THR A 324 -29.35 11.12 -2.47
#